data_AF-A0AAV1SSB0-F1
#
_entry.id   AF-A0AAV1SSB0-F1
#
_cell.length_a   1.000
_cell.length_b   1.000
_cell.length_c   1.000
_cell.angle_alpha   90.00
_cell.angle_beta   90.00
_cell.angle_gamma   90.00
#
_symmetry.space_group_name_H-M   'P 1'
#
loop_
_entity.id
_entity.type
_entity.pdbx_description
1 polymer ?
#
loop_
_entity_poly.entity_id
_entity_poly.type
_entity_poly.pdbx_seq_one_letter_code
_entity_poly.pdbx_strand_id
1 'polypeptide(L)'
;MGVEYTLSMVPASSPPFDLGFVATRRLHGLLSSWPELNTLLAALNTVFVGMQTAYILWTWLVEGRPRATISALFMFTCRGILGYTTQLPLPEEFLGSGADFPVGNVSFFLFYSGHVAGSVIASLDMRRMQRWELAWTFDVLNVLQVIRLLGTRGHYTIDLAVGVGAGILFDSLAGKYQEFKRRESIANAISAKEAFFS
;
A
#
# COMPACT_ATOMS: atom_id res chain seq x y z
N MET A 1 19.13 -1.23 -26.29
CA MET A 1 17.74 -1.02 -26.74
C MET A 1 17.13 -2.24 -27.45
N GLY A 2 17.58 -3.49 -27.24
CA GLY A 2 17.01 -4.66 -27.94
C GLY A 2 15.76 -5.28 -27.29
N VAL A 3 15.51 -4.98 -26.01
CA VAL A 3 14.42 -5.60 -25.24
C VAL A 3 13.05 -5.05 -25.65
N GLU A 4 12.95 -3.75 -25.94
CA GLU A 4 11.67 -3.09 -26.28
C GLU A 4 11.09 -3.56 -27.62
N TYR A 5 11.93 -3.95 -28.58
CA TYR A 5 11.51 -4.36 -29.93
C TYR A 5 11.19 -5.86 -30.07
N THR A 6 11.42 -6.66 -29.03
CA THR A 6 11.17 -8.12 -29.05
C THR A 6 9.92 -8.53 -28.26
N LEU A 7 9.29 -7.58 -27.58
CA LEU A 7 8.08 -7.82 -26.80
C LEU A 7 6.85 -7.76 -27.70
N SER A 8 6.18 -8.91 -27.88
CA SER A 8 4.87 -8.94 -28.53
C SER A 8 3.83 -8.29 -27.62
N MET A 9 3.24 -7.19 -28.10
CA MET A 9 2.19 -6.48 -27.36
C MET A 9 0.89 -7.29 -27.39
N VAL A 10 0.18 -7.29 -26.26
CA VAL A 10 -1.17 -7.87 -26.17
C VAL A 10 -2.11 -7.09 -27.09
N PRO A 11 -3.00 -7.75 -27.86
CA PRO A 11 -3.95 -7.04 -28.72
C PRO A 11 -4.87 -6.10 -27.92
N ALA A 12 -5.29 -4.99 -28.52
CA ALA A 12 -6.17 -4.01 -27.87
C ALA A 12 -7.54 -4.58 -27.44
N SER A 13 -7.98 -5.67 -28.06
CA SER A 13 -9.23 -6.38 -27.72
C SER A 13 -9.06 -7.43 -26.61
N SER A 14 -7.82 -7.68 -26.15
CA SER A 14 -7.53 -8.66 -25.10
C SER A 14 -7.51 -8.00 -23.72
N PRO A 15 -7.85 -8.74 -22.65
CA PRO A 15 -7.65 -8.25 -21.30
C PRO A 15 -6.16 -7.95 -21.04
N PRO A 16 -5.83 -7.05 -20.10
CA PRO A 16 -4.45 -6.76 -19.76
C PRO A 16 -3.70 -8.03 -19.35
N PHE A 17 -2.50 -8.22 -19.91
CA PHE A 17 -1.62 -9.30 -19.50
C PHE A 17 -0.99 -8.98 -18.14
N ASP A 18 -1.06 -9.93 -17.21
CA ASP A 18 -0.49 -9.78 -15.87
C ASP A 18 0.26 -11.05 -15.44
N LEU A 19 1.56 -10.90 -15.13
CA LEU A 19 2.42 -12.03 -14.78
C LEU A 19 2.04 -12.66 -13.44
N GLY A 20 1.64 -11.86 -12.45
CA GLY A 20 1.20 -12.35 -11.15
C GLY A 20 -0.09 -13.15 -11.26
N PHE A 21 -1.00 -12.78 -12.15
CA PHE A 21 -2.19 -13.58 -12.47
C PHE A 21 -1.84 -14.93 -13.08
N VAL A 22 -0.86 -14.98 -13.98
CA VAL A 22 -0.35 -16.23 -14.54
C VAL A 22 0.27 -17.09 -13.42
N ALA A 23 1.12 -16.49 -12.59
CA ALA A 23 1.82 -17.18 -11.50
C ALA A 23 0.85 -17.74 -10.45
N THR A 24 -0.26 -17.05 -10.18
CA THR A 24 -1.25 -17.42 -9.15
C THR A 24 -2.47 -18.17 -9.71
N ARG A 25 -2.45 -18.61 -10.98
CA ARG A 25 -3.58 -19.30 -11.62
C ARG A 25 -4.09 -20.52 -10.85
N ARG A 26 -3.19 -21.32 -10.25
CA ARG A 26 -3.60 -22.49 -9.45
C ARG A 26 -4.33 -22.08 -8.18
N LEU A 27 -3.82 -21.06 -7.49
CA LEU A 27 -4.47 -20.50 -6.31
C LEU A 27 -5.84 -19.92 -6.69
N HIS A 28 -5.93 -19.21 -7.81
CA HIS A 28 -7.19 -18.70 -8.33
C HIS A 28 -8.24 -19.80 -8.52
N GLY A 29 -7.87 -20.92 -9.17
CA GLY A 29 -8.77 -22.07 -9.35
C GLY A 29 -9.20 -22.70 -8.02
N LEU A 30 -8.30 -22.77 -7.04
CA LEU A 30 -8.63 -23.25 -5.69
C LEU A 30 -9.63 -22.32 -4.98
N LEU A 31 -9.40 -21.00 -5.01
CA LEU A 31 -10.28 -20.03 -4.35
C LEU A 31 -11.64 -19.92 -5.03
N SER A 32 -11.69 -20.09 -6.35
CA SER A 32 -12.93 -20.13 -7.12
C SER A 32 -13.78 -21.37 -6.78
N SER A 33 -13.12 -22.52 -6.59
CA SER A 33 -13.80 -23.78 -6.21
C SER A 33 -14.12 -23.90 -4.71
N TRP A 34 -13.53 -23.06 -3.85
CA TRP A 34 -13.79 -23.06 -2.41
C TRP A 34 -14.09 -21.63 -1.88
N PRO A 35 -15.34 -21.14 -2.05
CA PRO A 35 -15.72 -19.77 -1.68
C PRO A 35 -15.52 -19.44 -0.19
N GLU A 36 -15.75 -20.40 0.70
CA GLU A 36 -15.56 -20.23 2.15
C GLU A 36 -14.11 -19.93 2.51
N LEU A 37 -13.15 -20.62 1.86
CA LEU A 37 -11.73 -20.32 1.99
C LEU A 37 -11.42 -18.93 1.48
N ASN A 38 -11.97 -18.51 0.34
CA ASN A 38 -11.81 -17.14 -0.14
C ASN A 38 -12.33 -16.11 0.88
N THR A 39 -13.50 -16.35 1.46
CA THR A 39 -14.07 -15.47 2.48
C THR A 39 -13.23 -15.43 3.76
N LEU A 40 -12.70 -16.57 4.20
CA LEU A 40 -11.79 -16.63 5.35
C LEU A 40 -10.51 -15.82 5.09
N LEU A 41 -9.87 -16.03 3.94
CA LEU A 41 -8.66 -15.29 3.56
C LEU A 41 -8.94 -13.79 3.38
N ALA A 42 -10.13 -13.42 2.88
CA ALA A 42 -10.59 -12.04 2.82
C ALA A 42 -10.68 -11.42 4.21
N ALA A 43 -11.31 -12.12 5.16
CA ALA A 43 -11.42 -11.67 6.54
C ALA A 43 -10.04 -11.50 7.20
N LEU A 44 -9.12 -12.45 6.99
CA LEU A 44 -7.74 -12.34 7.50
C LEU A 44 -6.98 -11.15 6.90
N ASN A 45 -7.12 -10.90 5.60
CA ASN A 45 -6.57 -9.69 4.97
C ASN A 45 -7.16 -8.41 5.59
N THR A 46 -8.48 -8.37 5.81
CA THR A 46 -9.16 -7.22 6.42
C THR A 46 -8.68 -6.97 7.85
N VAL A 47 -8.49 -8.03 8.65
CA VAL A 47 -7.88 -7.93 9.97
C VAL A 47 -6.48 -7.33 9.86
N PHE A 48 -5.67 -7.80 8.91
CA PHE A 48 -4.32 -7.27 8.72
C PHE A 48 -4.31 -5.78 8.30
N VAL A 49 -5.23 -5.34 7.44
CA VAL A 49 -5.42 -3.92 7.14
C VAL A 49 -5.78 -3.13 8.40
N GLY A 50 -6.70 -3.67 9.21
CA GLY A 50 -7.04 -3.08 10.51
C GLY A 50 -5.82 -2.93 11.42
N MET A 51 -4.93 -3.93 11.46
CA MET A 51 -3.67 -3.86 12.20
C MET A 51 -2.75 -2.77 11.69
N GLN A 52 -2.63 -2.57 10.37
CA GLN A 52 -1.85 -1.48 9.78
C GLN A 52 -2.39 -0.12 10.20
N THR A 53 -3.70 0.10 10.07
CA THR A 53 -4.36 1.34 10.47
C THR A 53 -4.19 1.59 11.97
N ALA A 54 -4.43 0.58 12.80
CA ALA A 54 -4.27 0.66 14.24
C ALA A 54 -2.83 1.02 14.64
N TYR A 55 -1.83 0.38 14.03
CA TYR A 55 -0.43 0.70 14.28
C TYR A 55 -0.10 2.16 13.90
N ILE A 56 -0.46 2.57 12.68
CA ILE A 56 -0.17 3.93 12.19
C ILE A 56 -0.81 4.99 13.12
N LEU A 57 -2.07 4.81 13.50
CA LEU A 57 -2.75 5.71 14.43
C LEU A 57 -2.14 5.68 15.84
N TRP A 58 -1.78 4.49 16.34
CA TRP A 58 -1.12 4.33 17.63
C TRP A 58 0.20 5.11 17.69
N THR A 59 1.06 4.97 16.68
CA THR A 59 2.35 5.67 16.65
C THR A 59 2.21 7.18 16.68
N TRP A 60 1.12 7.72 16.13
CA TRP A 60 0.85 9.15 16.19
C TRP A 60 0.20 9.57 17.51
N LEU A 61 -0.92 8.96 17.89
CA LEU A 61 -1.74 9.40 19.01
C LEU A 61 -1.15 9.07 20.37
N VAL A 62 -0.40 7.97 20.47
CA VAL A 62 0.15 7.50 21.74
C VAL A 62 1.65 7.75 21.84
N GLU A 63 2.40 7.49 20.78
CA GLU A 63 3.86 7.67 20.80
C GLU A 63 4.30 9.06 20.35
N GLY A 64 3.39 9.90 19.83
CA GLY A 64 3.71 11.25 19.37
C GLY A 64 4.63 11.28 18.14
N ARG A 65 4.68 10.20 17.35
CA ARG A 65 5.55 10.05 16.17
C ARG A 65 4.72 10.13 14.88
N PRO A 66 4.47 11.33 14.31
CA PRO A 66 3.50 11.48 13.23
C PRO A 66 4.00 11.00 11.85
N ARG A 67 5.21 10.44 11.75
CA ARG A 67 5.85 10.18 10.43
C ARG A 67 5.01 9.21 9.61
N ALA A 68 4.65 8.06 10.19
CA ALA A 68 3.86 7.03 9.52
C ALA A 68 2.49 7.56 9.08
N THR A 69 1.86 8.42 9.89
CA THR A 69 0.58 9.05 9.56
C THR A 69 0.71 10.03 8.40
N ILE A 70 1.74 10.89 8.40
CA ILE A 70 2.00 11.83 7.27
C ILE A 70 2.26 11.03 5.98
N SER A 71 3.04 9.95 6.06
CA SER A 71 3.28 9.05 4.93
C SER A 71 1.99 8.45 4.40
N ALA A 72 1.12 7.96 5.28
CA ALA A 72 -0.17 7.40 4.89
C ALA A 72 -1.07 8.46 4.23
N LEU A 73 -1.10 9.69 4.75
CA LEU A 73 -1.87 10.79 4.17
C LEU A 73 -1.39 11.15 2.77
N PHE A 74 -0.07 11.31 2.56
CA PHE A 74 0.48 11.56 1.23
C PHE A 74 0.19 10.41 0.28
N MET A 75 0.40 9.17 0.74
CA MET A 75 0.15 7.95 -0.04
C MET A 75 -1.31 7.86 -0.49
N PHE A 76 -2.28 7.94 0.43
CA PHE A 76 -3.70 7.82 0.09
C PHE A 76 -4.20 9.00 -0.75
N THR A 77 -3.67 10.22 -0.55
CA THR A 77 -4.02 11.38 -1.38
C THR A 77 -3.55 11.18 -2.82
N CYS A 78 -2.27 10.81 -3.00
CA CYS A 78 -1.72 10.56 -4.34
C CYS A 78 -2.41 9.37 -5.01
N ARG A 79 -2.71 8.30 -4.26
CA ARG A 79 -3.49 7.15 -4.72
C ARG A 79 -4.88 7.59 -5.23
N GLY A 80 -5.57 8.44 -4.49
CA GLY A 80 -6.86 9.00 -4.90
C GLY A 80 -6.76 9.75 -6.22
N ILE A 81 -5.80 10.67 -6.35
CA ILE A 81 -5.59 11.44 -7.58
C ILE A 81 -5.29 10.51 -8.76
N LEU A 82 -4.34 9.57 -8.59
CA LEU A 82 -3.96 8.65 -9.67
C LEU A 82 -5.12 7.77 -10.11
N GLY A 83 -5.88 7.21 -9.17
CA GLY A 83 -7.09 6.43 -9.46
C GLY A 83 -8.18 7.21 -10.19
N TYR A 84 -8.34 8.51 -9.89
CA TYR A 84 -9.24 9.38 -10.65
C TYR A 84 -8.72 9.67 -12.07
N THR A 85 -7.41 9.79 -12.25
CA THR A 85 -6.82 10.10 -13.55
C THR A 85 -6.64 8.88 -14.44
N THR A 86 -6.54 7.68 -13.87
CA THR A 86 -6.32 6.43 -14.61
C THR A 86 -6.85 5.26 -13.79
N GLN A 87 -7.78 4.51 -14.37
CA GLN A 87 -8.37 3.32 -13.76
C GLN A 87 -7.92 2.06 -14.48
N LEU A 88 -7.64 1.02 -13.71
CA LEU A 88 -7.40 -0.31 -14.28
C LEU A 88 -8.74 -1.05 -14.39
N PRO A 89 -9.00 -1.77 -15.50
CA PRO A 89 -10.26 -2.49 -15.65
C PRO A 89 -10.35 -3.63 -14.63
N LEU A 90 -11.53 -3.82 -14.04
CA LEU A 90 -11.83 -4.97 -13.19
C LEU A 90 -11.73 -6.27 -14.01
N PRO A 91 -10.89 -7.25 -13.63
CA PRO A 91 -10.87 -8.55 -14.29
C PRO A 91 -12.21 -9.26 -14.18
N GLU A 92 -12.68 -9.88 -15.27
CA GLU A 92 -13.94 -10.67 -15.26
C GLU A 92 -13.90 -11.83 -14.27
N GLU A 93 -12.71 -12.38 -14.03
CA GLU A 93 -12.45 -13.47 -13.09
C GLU A 93 -12.32 -13.00 -11.63
N PHE A 94 -12.63 -11.73 -11.30
CA PHE A 94 -12.44 -11.23 -9.94
C PHE A 94 -13.28 -11.98 -8.90
N LEU A 95 -12.62 -12.54 -7.87
CA LEU A 95 -13.24 -13.27 -6.77
C LEU A 95 -13.41 -12.36 -5.55
N GLY A 96 -14.42 -11.49 -5.59
CA GLY A 96 -14.77 -10.64 -4.46
C GLY A 96 -15.41 -11.40 -3.29
N SER A 97 -15.20 -10.90 -2.08
CA SER A 97 -15.87 -11.36 -0.86
C SER A 97 -16.49 -10.19 -0.11
N GLY A 98 -17.64 -10.40 0.53
CA GLY A 98 -18.25 -9.39 1.42
C GLY A 98 -17.40 -9.04 2.65
N ALA A 99 -16.40 -9.88 2.97
CA ALA A 99 -15.43 -9.63 4.04
C ALA A 99 -14.22 -8.80 3.58
N ASP A 100 -14.09 -8.47 2.28
CA ASP A 100 -13.01 -7.63 1.77
C ASP A 100 -13.15 -6.19 2.26
N PHE A 101 -12.05 -5.57 2.67
CA PHE A 101 -12.01 -4.14 2.95
C PHE A 101 -10.98 -3.43 2.05
N PRO A 102 -11.36 -2.36 1.33
CA PRO A 102 -12.75 -1.90 1.14
C PRO A 102 -13.59 -2.95 0.37
N VAL A 103 -14.89 -3.00 0.64
CA VAL A 103 -15.80 -3.96 -0.01
C VAL A 103 -16.00 -3.59 -1.48
N GLY A 104 -16.07 -4.58 -2.36
CA GLY A 104 -16.44 -4.39 -3.77
C GLY A 104 -15.26 -4.03 -4.68
N ASN A 105 -15.54 -3.25 -5.74
CA ASN A 105 -14.59 -2.92 -6.80
C ASN A 105 -13.76 -1.64 -6.53
N VAL A 106 -13.84 -1.08 -5.32
CA VAL A 106 -13.13 0.15 -4.92
C VAL A 106 -11.62 0.03 -5.11
N SER A 107 -11.07 -1.18 -4.98
CA SER A 107 -9.64 -1.46 -5.20
C SER A 107 -9.17 -1.12 -6.62
N PHE A 108 -10.02 -1.28 -7.64
CA PHE A 108 -9.71 -1.00 -9.05
C PHE A 108 -9.90 0.47 -9.42
N PHE A 109 -10.75 1.16 -8.66
CA PHE A 109 -10.88 2.61 -8.74
C PHE A 109 -9.63 3.33 -8.19
N LEU A 110 -8.97 2.75 -7.19
CA LEU A 110 -7.86 3.39 -6.47
C LEU A 110 -6.51 2.72 -6.80
N PHE A 111 -5.90 3.12 -7.92
CA PHE A 111 -4.50 2.79 -8.25
C PHE A 111 -3.54 3.70 -7.46
N TYR A 112 -2.50 3.20 -6.81
CA TYR A 112 -1.98 1.83 -6.66
C TYR A 112 -2.46 1.14 -5.36
N SER A 113 -1.92 -0.02 -4.96
CA SER A 113 -2.43 -0.80 -3.83
C SER A 113 -2.13 -0.16 -2.48
N GLY A 114 -3.18 0.32 -1.82
CA GLY A 114 -3.11 0.93 -0.50
C GLY A 114 -2.76 -0.06 0.62
N HIS A 115 -3.19 -1.33 0.50
CA HIS A 115 -2.88 -2.38 1.48
C HIS A 115 -1.38 -2.65 1.55
N VAL A 116 -0.75 -2.75 0.38
CA VAL A 116 0.70 -2.99 0.28
C VAL A 116 1.46 -1.77 0.76
N ALA A 117 1.08 -0.57 0.32
CA ALA A 117 1.76 0.66 0.69
C ALA A 117 1.64 0.95 2.20
N GLY A 118 0.46 0.75 2.78
CA GLY A 118 0.19 0.92 4.21
C GLY A 118 1.03 -0.03 5.07
N SER A 119 1.10 -1.31 4.69
CA SER A 119 1.97 -2.28 5.37
C SER A 119 3.45 -1.91 5.28
N VAL A 120 3.92 -1.45 4.12
CA VAL A 120 5.31 -1.01 3.94
C VAL A 120 5.63 0.19 4.83
N ILE A 121 4.75 1.19 4.90
CA ILE A 121 4.90 2.36 5.77
C ILE A 121 5.00 1.93 7.24
N ALA A 122 4.08 1.08 7.70
CA ALA A 122 4.07 0.58 9.07
C ALA A 122 5.38 -0.19 9.39
N SER A 123 5.78 -1.07 8.50
CA SER A 123 6.98 -1.90 8.65
C SER A 123 8.28 -1.08 8.64
N LEU A 124 8.39 -0.06 7.77
CA LEU A 124 9.52 0.88 7.78
C LEU A 124 9.60 1.66 9.09
N ASP A 125 8.46 2.06 9.64
CA ASP A 125 8.41 2.72 10.94
C ASP A 125 8.85 1.80 12.08
N MET A 126 8.38 0.56 12.10
CA MET A 126 8.80 -0.44 13.09
C MET A 126 10.31 -0.65 13.07
N ARG A 127 10.92 -0.74 11.88
CA ARG A 127 12.38 -0.88 11.72
C ARG A 127 13.14 0.31 12.28
N ARG A 128 12.66 1.53 12.05
CA ARG A 128 13.26 2.74 12.65
C ARG A 128 13.24 2.71 14.17
N MET A 129 12.19 2.11 14.75
CA MET A 129 12.06 1.93 16.20
C MET A 129 12.69 0.64 16.72
N GLN A 130 13.46 -0.08 15.89
CA GLN A 130 14.11 -1.34 16.24
C GLN A 130 13.12 -2.46 16.66
N ARG A 131 11.85 -2.37 16.24
CA ARG A 131 10.81 -3.39 16.46
C ARG A 131 10.84 -4.45 15.35
N TRP A 132 11.99 -5.11 15.20
CA TRP A 132 12.29 -5.96 14.05
C TRP A 132 11.33 -7.14 13.89
N GLU A 133 10.94 -7.79 14.97
CA GLU A 133 10.02 -8.94 14.92
C GLU A 133 8.64 -8.53 14.39
N LEU A 134 8.14 -7.37 14.82
CA LEU A 134 6.88 -6.83 14.34
C LEU A 134 6.97 -6.43 12.87
N ALA A 135 8.09 -5.81 12.46
CA ALA A 135 8.34 -5.47 11.06
C ALA A 135 8.37 -6.72 10.16
N TRP A 136 9.07 -7.78 10.59
CA TRP A 136 9.11 -9.06 9.89
C TRP A 136 7.73 -9.71 9.78
N THR A 137 6.95 -9.67 10.87
CA THR A 137 5.57 -10.16 10.87
C THR A 137 4.72 -9.43 9.83
N PHE A 138 4.80 -8.10 9.81
CA PHE A 138 4.09 -7.29 8.82
C PHE A 138 4.52 -7.59 7.38
N ASP A 139 5.81 -7.79 7.14
CA ASP A 139 6.29 -8.12 5.80
C ASP A 139 5.80 -9.49 5.32
N VAL A 140 5.83 -10.50 6.20
CA VAL A 140 5.32 -11.84 5.88
C VAL A 140 3.81 -11.78 5.60
N LEU A 141 3.04 -11.10 6.46
CA LEU A 141 1.60 -10.92 6.25
C LEU A 141 1.31 -10.12 4.97
N ASN A 142 2.16 -9.16 4.62
CA ASN A 142 2.02 -8.40 3.37
C ASN A 142 2.30 -9.26 2.13
N VAL A 143 3.27 -10.18 2.19
CA VAL A 143 3.52 -11.14 1.12
C VAL A 143 2.31 -12.07 0.94
N LEU A 144 1.75 -12.59 2.03
CA LEU A 144 0.54 -13.41 1.99
C LEU A 144 -0.66 -12.62 1.42
N GLN A 145 -0.80 -11.36 1.84
CA GLN A 145 -1.80 -10.44 1.31
C GLN A 145 -1.62 -10.23 -0.20
N VAL A 146 -0.40 -9.98 -0.69
CA VAL A 146 -0.08 -9.86 -2.13
C VAL A 146 -0.47 -11.12 -2.89
N ILE A 147 -0.08 -12.30 -2.39
CA ILE A 147 -0.40 -13.58 -3.02
C ILE A 147 -1.92 -13.76 -3.14
N ARG A 148 -2.67 -13.44 -2.09
CA ARG A 148 -4.13 -13.51 -2.10
C ARG A 148 -4.73 -12.52 -3.09
N LEU A 149 -4.31 -11.25 -3.08
CA LEU A 149 -4.83 -10.21 -3.99
C LEU A 149 -4.57 -10.55 -5.46
N LEU A 150 -3.43 -11.17 -5.77
CA LEU A 150 -3.17 -11.72 -7.11
C LEU A 150 -4.05 -12.94 -7.40
N GLY A 151 -4.17 -13.88 -6.46
CA GLY A 151 -4.97 -15.11 -6.61
C GLY A 151 -6.47 -14.84 -6.80
N THR A 152 -7.02 -13.82 -6.15
CA THR A 152 -8.42 -13.41 -6.33
C THR A 152 -8.63 -12.50 -7.54
N ARG A 153 -7.54 -12.14 -8.26
CA ARG A 153 -7.55 -11.14 -9.32
C ARG A 153 -8.06 -9.78 -8.83
N GLY A 154 -7.79 -9.46 -7.56
CA GLY A 154 -8.20 -8.23 -6.89
C GLY A 154 -7.24 -7.05 -7.06
N HIS A 155 -6.00 -7.30 -7.49
CA HIS A 155 -5.06 -6.27 -7.90
C HIS A 155 -4.13 -6.80 -8.99
N TYR A 156 -3.78 -5.94 -9.95
CA TYR A 156 -2.73 -6.25 -10.92
C TYR A 156 -1.35 -6.25 -10.25
N THR A 157 -0.39 -6.97 -10.80
CA THR A 157 1.01 -6.99 -10.34
C THR A 157 1.61 -5.59 -10.29
N ILE A 158 1.33 -4.76 -11.30
CA ILE A 158 1.82 -3.37 -11.35
C ILE A 158 1.27 -2.53 -10.19
N ASP A 159 0.02 -2.79 -9.80
CA ASP A 159 -0.67 -2.13 -8.71
C ASP A 159 0.02 -2.39 -7.36
N LEU A 160 0.41 -3.65 -7.14
CA LEU A 160 1.14 -4.08 -5.94
C LEU A 160 2.58 -3.56 -5.94
N ALA A 161 3.27 -3.60 -7.08
CA ALA A 161 4.64 -3.12 -7.22
C ALA A 161 4.76 -1.61 -6.98
N VAL A 162 3.86 -0.83 -7.58
CA VAL A 162 3.80 0.62 -7.34
C VAL A 162 3.37 0.89 -5.90
N GLY A 163 2.52 0.06 -5.29
CA GLY A 163 2.20 0.13 -3.86
C GLY A 163 3.43 0.03 -2.95
N VAL A 164 4.34 -0.92 -3.21
CA VAL A 164 5.61 -1.00 -2.47
C VAL A 164 6.44 0.27 -2.64
N GLY A 165 6.64 0.69 -3.90
CA GLY A 165 7.43 1.88 -4.22
C GLY A 165 6.86 3.14 -3.59
N ALA A 166 5.54 3.30 -3.61
CA ALA A 166 4.84 4.39 -2.97
C ALA A 166 5.03 4.40 -1.45
N GLY A 167 4.91 3.25 -0.78
CA GLY A 167 5.16 3.15 0.65
C GLY A 167 6.55 3.68 1.04
N ILE A 168 7.57 3.31 0.27
CA ILE A 168 8.95 3.79 0.48
C ILE A 168 9.07 5.29 0.16
N LEU A 169 8.52 5.73 -0.97
CA LEU A 169 8.60 7.11 -1.43
C LEU A 169 7.94 8.07 -0.41
N PHE A 170 6.72 7.78 0.01
CA PHE A 170 5.98 8.65 0.93
C PHE A 170 6.50 8.57 2.36
N ASP A 171 7.12 7.46 2.76
CA ASP A 171 7.92 7.40 3.98
C ASP A 171 9.12 8.36 3.96
N SER A 172 9.85 8.37 2.84
CA SER A 172 10.98 9.29 2.63
C SER A 172 10.54 10.75 2.61
N LEU A 173 9.47 11.08 1.87
CA LEU A 173 8.92 12.43 1.79
C LEU A 173 8.42 12.93 3.15
N ALA A 174 7.74 12.10 3.93
CA ALA A 174 7.32 12.45 5.28
C ALA A 174 8.52 12.74 6.20
N GLY A 175 9.59 11.96 6.09
CA GLY A 175 10.84 12.22 6.81
C GLY A 175 11.44 13.58 6.48
N LYS A 176 11.53 13.93 5.18
CA LYS A 176 12.01 15.23 4.73
C LYS A 176 11.12 16.38 5.21
N TYR A 177 9.79 16.19 5.16
CA TYR A 177 8.82 17.18 5.64
C TYR A 177 8.98 17.46 7.14
N GLN A 178 9.14 16.42 7.96
CA GLN A 178 9.37 16.58 9.40
C GLN A 178 10.68 17.31 9.69
N GLU A 179 11.75 16.96 8.98
CA GLU A 179 13.03 17.63 9.14
C GLU A 179 12.94 19.12 8.77
N PHE A 180 12.28 19.43 7.65
CA PHE A 180 12.04 20.82 7.24
C PHE A 180 11.29 21.60 8.32
N LYS A 181 10.17 21.06 8.83
CA LYS A 181 9.36 21.70 9.88
C LYS A 181 10.12 21.88 11.20
N ARG A 182 10.98 20.92 11.56
CA ARG A 182 11.85 21.04 12.74
C ARG A 182 12.86 22.18 12.57
N ARG A 183 13.51 22.28 11.41
CA ARG A 183 14.48 23.37 11.13
C ARG A 183 13.80 24.74 11.16
N GLU A 184 12.62 24.85 10.56
CA GLU A 184 11.80 26.07 10.57
C GLU A 184 11.44 26.50 12.02
N SER A 185 11.01 25.55 12.85
CA SER A 185 10.69 25.82 14.26
C SER A 185 11.89 26.31 15.07
N ILE A 186 13.08 25.73 14.85
CA ILE A 186 14.32 26.16 15.53
C ILE A 186 14.71 27.58 15.09
N ALA A 187 14.66 27.87 13.79
CA ALA A 187 14.97 29.20 13.26
C ALA A 187 14.04 30.27 13.85
N ASN A 188 12.74 29.97 13.91
CA ASN A 188 11.74 30.88 14.50
C ASN A 188 12.00 31.11 16.00
N ALA A 189 12.41 30.08 16.74
CA ALA A 189 12.73 30.21 18.16
C ALA A 189 13.98 31.09 18.39
N ILE A 190 15.00 30.97 17.53
CA ILE A 190 16.21 31.81 17.59
C ILE A 190 15.85 33.27 17.29
N SER A 191 15.12 33.52 16.22
CA SER A 191 14.71 34.88 15.84
C SER A 191 13.83 35.55 16.92
N ALA A 192 12.89 34.81 17.51
CA ALA A 192 12.07 35.30 18.61
C ALA A 192 12.91 35.64 19.85
N LYS A 193 13.94 34.84 20.14
CA LYS A 193 14.87 35.10 21.23
C LYS A 193 15.67 36.38 20.97
N GLU A 194 16.23 36.54 19.77
CA GLU A 194 16.98 37.75 19.39
C GLU A 194 16.13 39.02 19.49
N ALA A 195 14.88 38.98 19.04
CA ALA A 195 13.94 40.11 19.15
C ALA A 195 13.54 40.43 20.60
N PHE A 196 13.64 39.49 21.54
CA PHE A 196 13.34 39.72 22.95
C PHE A 196 14.52 40.31 23.74
N PHE A 197 15.75 40.16 23.22
CA PHE A 197 16.98 40.66 23.82
C PHE A 197 17.53 41.93 23.13
N SER A 198 16.83 42.46 22.11
CA SER A 198 17.08 43.76 21.48
C SER A 198 16.18 44.84 22.08
#